data_AF-A0A7Y5WKM1-F1
#
_entry.id   AF-A0A7Y5WKM1-F1
#
_cell.length_a   1.000
_cell.length_b   1.000
_cell.length_c   1.000
_cell.angle_alpha   90.00
_cell.angle_beta   90.00
_cell.angle_gamma   90.00
#
_symmetry.space_group_name_H-M   'P 1'
#
loop_
_entity.id
_entity.type
_entity.pdbx_description
1 polymer ?
#
loop_
_entity_poly.entity_id
_entity_poly.type
_entity_poly.pdbx_seq_one_letter_code
_entity_poly.pdbx_strand_id
1 'polypeptide(L)'
;WWLRQIMNRIENGQGTQDDIDKLVDICDNILGRSFCALGDAATSPITSAVKYFREEFEAGMHTPAHELFPPEHSVLFPVQTKESSGMVSA
;
A
#
# COMPACT_ATOMS: atom_id res chain seq x y z
N TRP A 1 -10.74 4.98 7.45
CA TRP A 1 -10.08 4.38 8.64
C TRP A 1 -9.74 2.90 8.41
N TRP A 2 -10.71 2.00 8.20
CA TRP A 2 -10.45 0.56 7.99
C TRP A 2 -9.49 0.26 6.83
N LEU A 3 -9.73 0.90 5.68
CA LEU A 3 -8.92 0.76 4.47
C LEU A 3 -7.42 0.98 4.73
N ARG A 4 -7.06 2.02 5.50
CA ARG A 4 -5.68 2.30 5.89
C ARG A 4 -5.08 1.18 6.75
N GLN A 5 -5.86 0.62 7.68
CA GLN A 5 -5.34 -0.42 8.58
C GLN A 5 -5.07 -1.72 7.82
N ILE A 6 -5.95 -2.07 6.87
CA ILE A 6 -5.77 -3.22 5.98
C ILE A 6 -4.54 -3.02 5.10
N MET A 7 -4.46 -1.88 4.39
CA MET A 7 -3.31 -1.56 3.54
C MET A 7 -2.00 -1.61 4.32
N ASN A 8 -1.98 -1.07 5.54
CA ASN A 8 -0.78 -1.09 6.36
C ASN A 8 -0.36 -2.50 6.80
N ARG A 9 -1.30 -3.44 6.99
CA ARG A 9 -0.94 -4.85 7.25
C ARG A 9 -0.32 -5.49 6.02
N ILE A 10 -0.93 -5.31 4.85
CA ILE A 10 -0.45 -5.86 3.58
C ILE A 10 0.94 -5.30 3.25
N GLU A 11 1.15 -4.00 3.41
CA GLU A 11 2.46 -3.35 3.20
C GLU A 11 3.57 -3.91 4.10
N ASN A 12 3.23 -4.41 5.29
CA ASN A 12 4.17 -4.97 6.25
C ASN A 12 4.32 -6.51 6.14
N GLY A 13 3.76 -7.15 5.11
CA GLY A 13 3.84 -8.61 4.99
C GLY A 13 2.95 -9.35 6.00
N GLN A 14 1.92 -8.68 6.54
CA GLN A 14 1.02 -9.19 7.58
C GLN A 14 -0.43 -9.26 7.10
N GLY A 15 -0.65 -9.19 5.79
CA GLY A 15 -1.97 -9.32 5.18
C GLY A 15 -2.56 -10.71 5.39
N THR A 16 -3.89 -10.79 5.27
CA THR A 16 -4.63 -12.07 5.26
C THR A 16 -5.49 -12.16 4.00
N GLN A 17 -5.97 -13.35 3.66
CA GLN A 17 -6.91 -13.51 2.55
C GLN A 17 -8.17 -12.68 2.77
N ASP A 18 -8.71 -12.68 4.00
CA ASP A 18 -9.89 -11.90 4.38
C ASP A 18 -9.63 -10.39 4.22
N ASP A 19 -8.40 -9.92 4.47
CA ASP A 19 -8.03 -8.52 4.29
C ASP A 19 -8.18 -8.06 2.83
N ILE A 20 -7.77 -8.89 1.86
CA ILE A 20 -7.87 -8.54 0.44
C ILE A 20 -9.35 -8.43 0.03
N ASP A 21 -10.18 -9.38 0.45
CA ASP A 21 -11.59 -9.39 0.11
C ASP A 21 -12.35 -8.25 0.82
N LYS A 22 -12.01 -7.98 2.09
CA LYS A 22 -12.51 -6.84 2.87
C LYS A 22 -12.15 -5.50 2.23
N LEU A 23 -10.94 -5.39 1.68
CA LEU A 23 -10.46 -4.18 1.03
C LEU A 23 -11.34 -3.83 -0.17
N VAL A 24 -11.65 -4.81 -1.01
CA VAL A 24 -12.54 -4.64 -2.18
C VAL A 24 -13.96 -4.30 -1.74
N ASP A 25 -14.51 -5.03 -0.76
CA ASP A 25 -15.85 -4.77 -0.21
C ASP A 25 -16.00 -3.33 0.32
N ILE A 26 -14.99 -2.83 1.05
CA ILE A 26 -14.98 -1.45 1.54
C ILE A 26 -14.99 -0.46 0.37
N CYS A 27 -14.20 -0.71 -0.68
CA CYS A 27 -14.16 0.16 -1.85
C CYS A 27 -15.51 0.21 -2.59
N ASP A 28 -16.16 -0.94 -2.79
CA ASP A 28 -17.47 -1.03 -3.45
C ASP A 28 -18.57 -0.30 -2.65
N ASN A 29 -18.46 -0.28 -1.32
CA ASN A 29 -19.38 0.45 -0.45
C ASN A 29 -19.14 1.98 -0.42
N ILE A 30 -18.01 2.46 -0.95
CA ILE A 30 -17.67 3.89 -1.02
C ILE A 30 -17.94 4.44 -2.43
N LEU A 31 -17.62 3.65 -3.46
CA LEU A 31 -17.70 4.07 -4.86
C LEU A 31 -19.14 4.45 -5.27
N GLY A 32 -19.32 5.67 -5.77
CA GLY A 32 -20.61 6.22 -6.18
C GLY A 32 -21.57 6.53 -5.02
N ARG A 33 -21.12 6.37 -3.78
CA ARG A 33 -21.88 6.65 -2.54
C ARG A 33 -21.28 7.80 -1.74
N SER A 34 -20.17 8.36 -2.21
CA SER A 34 -19.51 9.52 -1.63
C SER A 34 -20.01 10.82 -2.26
N PHE A 35 -20.15 11.88 -1.46
CA PHE A 35 -20.56 13.19 -1.98
C PHE A 35 -19.46 13.87 -2.80
N CYS A 36 -18.21 13.73 -2.38
CA CYS A 36 -17.05 14.31 -3.05
C CYS A 36 -16.40 13.27 -3.97
N ALA A 37 -16.00 13.70 -5.17
CA ALA A 37 -15.26 12.88 -6.14
C ALA A 37 -13.92 12.33 -5.59
N LEU A 38 -13.38 12.92 -4.52
CA LEU A 38 -12.20 12.40 -3.85
C LEU A 38 -12.42 10.99 -3.27
N GLY A 39 -13.65 10.67 -2.83
CA GLY A 39 -13.97 9.32 -2.33
C GLY A 39 -13.84 8.27 -3.43
N ASP A 40 -14.43 8.54 -4.59
CA ASP A 40 -14.35 7.66 -5.76
C ASP A 40 -12.91 7.56 -6.27
N ALA A 41 -12.19 8.69 -6.32
CA ALA A 41 -10.79 8.73 -6.72
C ALA A 41 -9.87 7.91 -5.80
N ALA A 42 -10.19 7.80 -4.50
CA ALA A 42 -9.43 6.99 -3.55
C ALA A 42 -9.67 5.47 -3.71
N THR A 43 -10.86 5.05 -4.16
CA THR A 43 -11.24 3.63 -4.27
C THR A 43 -10.88 2.99 -5.62
N SER A 44 -10.95 3.78 -6.69
CA SER A 44 -10.64 3.37 -8.06
C SER A 44 -9.23 2.73 -8.22
N PRO A 45 -8.14 3.29 -7.67
CA PRO A 45 -6.82 2.67 -7.78
C PRO A 45 -6.71 1.36 -7.00
N ILE A 46 -7.43 1.22 -5.88
CA ILE A 46 -7.34 0.03 -5.04
C ILE A 46 -8.06 -1.15 -5.70
N THR A 47 -9.29 -0.92 -6.16
CA THR A 47 -10.08 -1.95 -6.88
C THR A 47 -9.39 -2.41 -8.15
N SER A 48 -8.82 -1.48 -8.93
CA SER A 48 -8.04 -1.83 -10.12
C SER A 48 -6.72 -2.55 -9.78
N ALA A 49 -6.02 -2.12 -8.72
CA ALA A 49 -4.80 -2.77 -8.29
C ALA A 49 -5.06 -4.22 -7.86
N VAL A 50 -6.07 -4.49 -7.03
CA VAL A 50 -6.44 -5.86 -6.64
C VAL A 50 -6.88 -6.68 -7.85
N LYS A 51 -7.55 -6.08 -8.84
CA LYS A 51 -7.98 -6.79 -10.04
C LYS A 51 -6.81 -7.25 -10.92
N TYR A 52 -5.82 -6.40 -11.14
CA TYR A 52 -4.73 -6.67 -12.10
C TYR A 52 -3.46 -7.21 -11.46
N PHE A 53 -3.26 -6.95 -10.17
CA PHE A 53 -2.04 -7.28 -9.43
C PHE A 53 -2.35 -8.07 -8.15
N ARG A 54 -3.42 -8.90 -8.15
CA ARG A 54 -3.84 -9.68 -6.98
C ARG A 54 -2.68 -10.46 -6.35
N GLU A 55 -1.81 -11.04 -7.18
CA GLU A 55 -0.64 -11.81 -6.75
C GLU A 55 0.30 -10.98 -5.86
N GLU A 56 0.42 -9.67 -6.08
CA GLU A 56 1.23 -8.77 -5.25
C GLU A 56 0.59 -8.54 -3.87
N PHE A 57 -0.74 -8.49 -3.80
CA PHE A 57 -1.47 -8.39 -2.53
C PHE A 57 -1.38 -9.70 -1.73
N GLU A 58 -1.42 -10.84 -2.42
CA GLU A 58 -1.21 -12.17 -1.82
C GLU A 58 0.23 -12.32 -1.31
N ALA A 59 1.23 -11.84 -2.05
CA ALA A 59 2.61 -11.79 -1.59
C ALA A 59 2.77 -10.92 -0.32
N GLY A 60 1.98 -9.84 -0.21
CA GLY A 60 1.87 -9.00 0.99
C GLY A 60 1.33 -9.71 2.25
N MET A 61 0.96 -11.00 2.16
CA MET A 61 0.65 -11.83 3.32
C MET A 61 1.89 -12.39 4.02
N HIS A 62 3.05 -12.36 3.36
CA HIS A 62 4.29 -12.94 3.89
C HIS A 62 5.54 -12.10 3.64
N THR A 63 5.51 -11.19 2.65
CA THR A 63 6.66 -10.35 2.30
C THR A 63 6.27 -8.86 2.37
N PRO A 64 7.04 -8.02 3.08
CA PRO A 64 6.80 -6.58 3.10
C PRO A 64 6.95 -5.93 1.72
N ALA A 65 6.17 -4.88 1.46
CA ALA A 65 6.16 -4.19 0.17
C ALA A 65 7.52 -3.54 -0.17
N HIS A 66 8.27 -3.05 0.81
CA HIS A 66 9.60 -2.47 0.58
C HIS A 66 10.66 -3.50 0.19
N GLU A 67 10.41 -4.79 0.42
CA GLU A 67 11.27 -5.89 -0.04
C GLU A 67 10.87 -6.36 -1.44
N LEU A 68 9.56 -6.46 -1.72
CA LEU A 68 9.04 -6.77 -3.05
C LEU A 68 9.35 -5.64 -4.06
N PHE A 69 9.25 -4.39 -3.62
CA PHE A 69 9.44 -3.19 -4.43
C PHE A 69 10.39 -2.22 -3.73
N PRO A 70 11.72 -2.48 -3.76
CA PRO A 70 12.68 -1.60 -3.11
C PRO A 70 12.70 -0.23 -3.81
N PRO A 71 12.36 0.86 -3.09
CA PRO A 71 12.25 2.19 -3.69
C PRO A 71 13.55 2.68 -4.34
N GLU A 72 14.71 2.22 -3.83
CA GLU A 72 16.04 2.52 -4.35
C GLU A 72 16.23 2.15 -5.83
N HIS A 73 15.50 1.16 -6.33
CA HIS A 73 15.55 0.78 -7.75
C HIS A 73 14.72 1.70 -8.66
N SER A 74 13.84 2.51 -8.08
CA SER A 74 12.87 3.33 -8.81
C SER A 74 13.19 4.83 -8.79
N VAL A 75 14.27 5.25 -8.12
CA VAL A 75 14.65 6.66 -7.98
C VAL A 75 15.76 7.05 -8.94
N LEU A 76 15.63 8.23 -9.55
CA LEU A 76 16.66 8.82 -10.41
C LEU A 76 17.86 9.35 -9.60
N PHE A 77 17.63 9.71 -8.34
CA PHE A 77 18.63 10.25 -7.44
C PHE A 77 18.89 9.30 -6.28
N PRO A 78 20.14 9.18 -5.80
CA PRO A 78 20.46 8.30 -4.69
C PRO A 78 19.67 8.69 -3.43
N VAL A 79 19.07 7.69 -2.78
CA VAL A 79 18.39 7.87 -1.49
C VAL A 79 19.44 8.24 -0.45
N GLN A 80 19.30 9.41 0.16
CA GLN A 80 20.09 9.81 1.32
C GLN A 80 19.50 9.13 2.56
N THR A 81 20.07 8.02 2.99
CA THR A 81 19.63 7.31 4.21
C THR A 81 19.87 8.20 5.43
N LYS A 82 18.89 8.28 6.34
CA LYS A 82 18.89 9.14 7.53
C LYS A 82 19.96 8.78 8.59
N GLU A 83 20.92 7.92 8.27
CA GLU A 83 22.08 7.60 9.10
C GLU A 83 23.20 8.65 9.00
N SER A 84 23.25 9.47 7.93
CA SER A 84 24.30 10.49 7.76
C SER A 84 24.12 11.76 8.62
N SER A 85 23.08 11.85 9.45
CA SER A 85 22.88 13.00 10.34
C SER A 85 23.50 12.83 11.74
N GLY A 86 24.28 11.77 11.96
CA GLY A 86 24.81 11.38 13.27
C GLY A 86 26.33 11.22 13.37
N MET A 87 27.13 11.71 12.41
CA MET A 87 28.59 11.65 12.52
C MET A 87 29.25 12.94 12.01
N VAL A 88 29.11 14.01 12.80
CA VAL A 88 30.07 15.13 12.80
C VAL A 88 30.64 15.26 14.22
N SER A 89 31.94 14.94 14.30
CA SER A 89 32.92 15.32 15.33
C SER A 89 32.76 14.82 16.77
N ALA A 90 33.63 13.88 17.13
CA ALA A 90 34.70 14.20 18.09
C ALA A 90 35.95 14.64 17.30
#